data_AF-A0A0G4HRB2-F1
#
_entry.id   AF-A0A0G4HRB2-F1
#
_cell.length_a   1.000
_cell.length_b   1.000
_cell.length_c   1.000
_cell.angle_alpha   90.00
_cell.angle_beta   90.00
_cell.angle_gamma   90.00
#
_symmetry.space_group_name_H-M   'P 1'
#
loop_
_entity.id
_entity.type
_entity.pdbx_description
1 polymer ?
#
loop_
_entity_poly.entity_id
_entity_poly.type
_entity_poly.pdbx_seq_one_letter_code
_entity_poly.pdbx_strand_id
1 'polypeptide(L)'
;MKSPSAASSDGQTPSAFSQSTEVEGETAEDLQWRLEMDTLKEYEKMSDVPFTAMPPAVGLYNPTEERDACGVGCIAQIHGKDSRLVVSDAGKLLVRMSHRGAKEGQDGDGAGILLGIPHDFFRKVTHWSFTLPERGKYGVGMCYLPQEEAQRNEVMDVIEDAVIAHGLAVLGWRAPLPVKSTILGPKAKATEPFIAQIFVSMPKDQTPEEAQESPSTTKRHVAMVDPSSLPDDLETRLFVIRKKLAKKTKNLYVCSFSSRTVVYKGQLQAEQLFAYFDDLMDEDLTSYIALVHSRFSTNTFPSWPRAQPFRMLCHNGEINTVSGNRHWVKARESTMGSISKHRVPFFKEGAEAEAEHQADDSSPLDAFFPVDESIGSDSATLDNVVEFLHKGGRELEKVMLMVIPEAWQNDDQMAEEKKAFYRYHSCLFEPWDGPALVAFTDGKKVGAVLDRNGLRPGRFWITEDDRLILASEVGVVDILPERVKAKGRLMPGRMLLIDFEKKQIAQDDEVKMAIALERPYGRWIEEKAFFLEKIARPLSEEEIKVELQLDDKKMMQRMKMFGFTWEKVEMLLAPMAKRAAEALGSMGNDIPLACLSHLPRNPADYFAQLFAQVGGGGG
;
A
#
# COMPACT_ATOMS: atom_id res chain seq x y z
N MET A 1 39.37 80.75 10.25
CA MET A 1 40.07 80.79 8.94
C MET A 1 39.06 80.38 7.87
N LYS A 2 38.78 81.31 6.94
CA LYS A 2 38.04 81.24 5.65
C LYS A 2 36.79 80.32 5.60
N SER A 3 35.56 80.78 5.78
CA SER A 3 34.71 81.69 4.95
C SER A 3 34.13 81.05 3.66
N PRO A 4 32.90 81.46 3.23
CA PRO A 4 31.84 80.60 2.64
C PRO A 4 31.34 81.06 1.25
N SER A 5 30.35 80.36 0.66
CA SER A 5 29.39 80.89 -0.35
C SER A 5 28.25 79.87 -0.56
N ALA A 6 26.94 80.12 -0.36
CA ALA A 6 25.99 81.21 -0.69
C ALA A 6 25.10 80.88 -1.92
N ALA A 7 23.86 81.40 -1.85
CA ALA A 7 22.75 81.42 -2.81
C ALA A 7 21.75 80.24 -2.71
N SER A 8 20.42 80.39 -2.75
CA SER A 8 19.40 81.48 -2.73
C SER A 8 18.04 80.76 -2.98
N SER A 9 16.97 81.01 -2.21
CA SER A 9 15.69 81.67 -2.64
C SER A 9 15.08 81.06 -3.92
N ASP A 10 13.81 80.67 -4.05
CA ASP A 10 12.52 81.11 -3.52
C ASP A 10 11.49 80.00 -3.81
N GLY A 11 10.32 80.04 -3.17
CA GLY A 11 9.11 79.48 -3.81
C GLY A 11 8.06 78.83 -2.92
N GLN A 12 7.22 79.67 -2.31
CA GLN A 12 5.77 79.47 -2.18
C GLN A 12 5.23 78.24 -1.42
N THR A 13 4.71 78.50 -0.22
CA THR A 13 3.47 77.85 0.25
C THR A 13 2.26 78.53 -0.40
N PRO A 14 1.25 77.76 -0.81
CA PRO A 14 -0.10 78.11 -0.41
C PRO A 14 -0.82 76.95 0.26
N SER A 15 -1.60 77.33 1.27
CA SER A 15 -2.54 76.52 2.02
C SER A 15 -3.66 75.93 1.17
N ALA A 16 -4.19 74.82 1.69
CA ALA A 16 -5.58 74.37 1.62
C ALA A 16 -6.05 73.71 0.31
N PHE A 17 -6.13 72.38 0.33
CA PHE A 17 -7.38 71.67 -0.02
C PHE A 17 -7.46 70.38 0.81
N SER A 18 -8.48 70.32 1.65
CA SER A 18 -8.93 69.13 2.35
C SER A 18 -9.42 68.08 1.36
N GLN A 19 -8.76 66.92 1.31
CA GLN A 19 -9.40 65.68 0.91
C GLN A 19 -8.95 64.58 1.87
N SER A 20 -9.87 64.25 2.77
CA SER A 20 -9.89 63.02 3.55
C SER A 20 -9.97 61.83 2.59
N THR A 21 -8.88 61.11 2.39
CA THR A 21 -8.93 59.70 1.99
C THR A 21 -8.92 58.87 3.27
N GLU A 22 -10.11 58.50 3.71
CA GLU A 22 -10.30 57.38 4.63
C GLU A 22 -9.67 56.14 3.99
N VAL A 23 -8.55 55.70 4.55
CA VAL A 23 -8.08 54.33 4.35
C VAL A 23 -8.92 53.51 5.32
N GLU A 24 -10.02 52.94 4.83
CA GLU A 24 -10.74 51.89 5.54
C GLU A 24 -9.74 50.78 5.85
N GLY A 25 -9.43 50.62 7.15
CA GLY A 25 -8.60 49.53 7.62
C GLY A 25 -9.40 48.24 7.46
N GLU A 26 -8.88 47.30 6.68
CA GLU A 26 -9.42 45.94 6.62
C GLU A 26 -9.55 45.41 8.05
N THR A 27 -10.77 45.06 8.44
CA THR A 27 -11.03 44.49 9.74
C THR A 27 -10.54 43.03 9.77
N ALA A 28 -10.33 42.49 10.96
CA ALA A 28 -10.00 41.06 11.11
C ALA A 28 -11.09 40.15 10.48
N GLU A 29 -12.34 40.65 10.45
CA GLU A 29 -13.47 39.97 9.81
C GLU A 29 -13.35 39.97 8.28
N ASP A 30 -12.88 41.06 7.66
CA ASP A 30 -12.65 41.15 6.21
C ASP A 30 -11.50 40.22 5.76
N LEU A 31 -10.43 40.15 6.55
CA LEU A 31 -9.32 39.22 6.34
C LEU A 31 -9.77 37.76 6.47
N GLN A 32 -10.60 37.46 7.46
CA GLN A 32 -11.15 36.12 7.66
C GLN A 32 -12.11 35.72 6.54
N TRP A 33 -12.98 36.63 6.10
CA TRP A 33 -13.87 36.40 4.97
C TRP A 33 -13.08 36.17 3.66
N ARG A 34 -12.00 36.93 3.43
CA ARG A 34 -11.13 36.72 2.26
C ARG A 34 -10.40 35.37 2.31
N LEU A 35 -9.91 34.98 3.49
CA LEU A 35 -9.30 33.65 3.68
C LEU A 35 -10.31 32.53 3.40
N GLU A 36 -11.54 32.66 3.90
CA GLU A 36 -12.65 31.72 3.63
C GLU A 36 -13.03 31.68 2.15
N MET A 37 -13.09 32.84 1.48
CA MET A 37 -13.37 32.94 0.04
C MET A 37 -12.25 32.36 -0.83
N ASP A 38 -10.99 32.56 -0.46
CA ASP A 38 -9.86 31.99 -1.19
C ASP A 38 -9.76 30.48 -0.96
N THR A 39 -10.08 29.97 0.24
CA THR A 39 -10.25 28.52 0.45
C THR A 39 -11.40 27.96 -0.38
N LEU A 40 -12.54 28.66 -0.46
CA LEU A 40 -13.67 28.24 -1.29
C LEU A 40 -13.33 28.22 -2.80
N LYS A 41 -12.54 29.18 -3.28
CA LYS A 41 -12.02 29.18 -4.67
C LYS A 41 -10.99 28.07 -4.91
N GLU A 42 -10.20 27.69 -3.91
CA GLU A 42 -9.36 26.49 -3.98
C GLU A 42 -10.21 25.21 -4.03
N TYR A 43 -11.31 25.13 -3.26
CA TYR A 43 -12.24 24.00 -3.31
C TYR A 43 -13.00 23.90 -4.64
N GLU A 44 -13.40 25.03 -5.26
CA GLU A 44 -13.96 25.04 -6.63
C GLU A 44 -12.95 24.55 -7.68
N LYS A 45 -11.66 24.80 -7.50
CA LYS A 45 -10.62 24.22 -8.38
C LYS A 45 -10.41 22.72 -8.13
N MET A 46 -10.74 22.22 -6.94
CA MET A 46 -10.63 20.80 -6.60
C MET A 46 -11.78 19.95 -7.14
N SER A 47 -12.93 20.52 -7.50
CA SER A 47 -14.04 19.74 -8.08
C SER A 47 -13.74 19.19 -9.49
N ASP A 48 -12.74 19.75 -10.18
CA ASP A 48 -12.24 19.25 -11.47
C ASP A 48 -11.10 18.22 -11.31
N VAL A 49 -10.69 17.91 -10.07
CA VAL A 49 -9.61 16.97 -9.78
C VAL A 49 -10.20 15.56 -9.66
N PRO A 50 -9.77 14.58 -10.48
CA PRO A 50 -10.23 13.20 -10.35
C PRO A 50 -10.03 12.70 -8.92
N PHE A 51 -10.96 11.90 -8.37
CA PHE A 51 -10.80 11.29 -7.04
C PHE A 51 -9.55 10.39 -6.91
N THR A 52 -8.97 9.99 -8.05
CA THR A 52 -7.70 9.25 -8.18
C THR A 52 -6.46 10.14 -8.29
N ALA A 53 -6.62 11.43 -8.53
CA ALA A 53 -5.51 12.32 -8.81
C ALA A 53 -4.69 12.60 -7.56
N MET A 54 -3.37 12.69 -7.75
CA MET A 54 -2.45 13.12 -6.70
C MET A 54 -2.21 14.61 -6.77
N PRO A 55 -1.91 15.25 -5.62
CA PRO A 55 -1.36 16.60 -5.65
C PRO A 55 -0.05 16.59 -6.45
N PRO A 56 0.22 17.61 -7.28
CA PRO A 56 1.52 17.77 -7.92
C PRO A 56 2.60 18.06 -6.86
N ALA A 57 3.86 17.79 -7.19
CA ALA A 57 4.97 18.22 -6.35
C ALA A 57 5.02 19.76 -6.30
N VAL A 58 5.02 20.33 -5.11
CA VAL A 58 5.04 21.80 -4.89
C VAL A 58 6.05 22.14 -3.80
N GLY A 59 7.06 22.94 -4.14
CA GLY A 59 8.13 23.29 -3.19
C GLY A 59 8.93 22.06 -2.75
N LEU A 60 9.04 21.83 -1.44
CA LEU A 60 9.70 20.64 -0.86
C LEU A 60 8.78 19.42 -0.77
N TYR A 61 7.49 19.57 -1.06
CA TYR A 61 6.54 18.47 -1.04
C TYR A 61 6.75 17.56 -2.26
N ASN A 62 7.05 16.29 -2.00
CA ASN A 62 7.11 15.24 -3.01
C ASN A 62 6.06 14.16 -2.69
N PRO A 63 5.03 13.96 -3.54
CA PRO A 63 4.01 12.94 -3.36
C PRO A 63 4.54 11.50 -3.24
N THR A 64 5.76 11.23 -3.73
CA THR A 64 6.38 9.91 -3.64
C THR A 64 6.97 9.59 -2.27
N GLU A 65 7.13 10.60 -1.41
CA GLU A 65 7.76 10.51 -0.07
C GLU A 65 6.72 10.59 1.07
N GLU A 66 5.44 10.39 0.77
CA GLU A 66 4.36 10.48 1.74
C GLU A 66 4.37 9.31 2.74
N ARG A 67 4.05 9.60 4.00
CA ARG A 67 4.11 8.68 5.13
C ARG A 67 2.78 8.64 5.87
N ASP A 68 2.41 7.46 6.37
CA ASP A 68 1.19 7.24 7.13
C ASP A 68 1.47 6.53 8.48
N ALA A 69 0.68 6.85 9.51
CA ALA A 69 0.64 6.12 10.78
C ALA A 69 -0.83 5.80 11.11
N CYS A 70 -1.17 4.67 11.71
CA CYS A 70 -2.57 4.23 11.67
C CYS A 70 -3.07 3.53 12.95
N GLY A 71 -4.35 3.14 12.94
CA GLY A 71 -4.88 2.05 13.76
C GLY A 71 -5.28 0.88 12.87
N VAL A 72 -4.85 -0.34 13.21
CA VAL A 72 -5.27 -1.58 12.52
C VAL A 72 -5.98 -2.50 13.50
N GLY A 73 -7.09 -3.07 13.04
CA GLY A 73 -7.88 -4.04 13.78
C GLY A 73 -8.34 -5.20 12.90
N CYS A 74 -8.51 -6.36 13.50
CA CYS A 74 -9.08 -7.54 12.86
C CYS A 74 -9.94 -8.30 13.86
N ILE A 75 -11.19 -8.58 13.50
CA ILE A 75 -12.07 -9.51 14.21
C ILE A 75 -12.37 -10.67 13.29
N ALA A 76 -12.18 -11.89 13.77
CA ALA A 76 -12.40 -13.10 13.01
C ALA A 76 -13.11 -14.15 13.85
N GLN A 77 -14.05 -14.86 13.25
CA GLN A 77 -14.70 -16.01 13.83
C GLN A 77 -13.90 -17.27 13.46
N ILE A 78 -13.25 -17.91 14.42
CA ILE A 78 -12.28 -19.01 14.20
C ILE A 78 -12.87 -20.15 13.36
N HIS A 79 -14.17 -20.44 13.54
CA HIS A 79 -14.85 -21.52 12.82
C HIS A 79 -15.51 -21.08 11.49
N GLY A 80 -15.30 -19.84 11.05
CA GLY A 80 -15.81 -19.34 9.77
C GLY A 80 -17.32 -19.05 9.75
N LYS A 81 -17.97 -18.98 10.91
CA LYS A 81 -19.41 -18.69 11.02
C LYS A 81 -19.66 -17.19 10.87
N ASP A 82 -20.52 -16.81 9.93
CA ASP A 82 -20.93 -15.42 9.77
C ASP A 82 -21.65 -14.90 11.02
N SER A 83 -21.35 -13.66 11.41
CA SER A 83 -21.98 -13.02 12.56
C SER A 83 -22.09 -11.51 12.38
N ARG A 84 -23.26 -10.96 12.69
CA ARG A 84 -23.45 -9.50 12.75
C ARG A 84 -22.56 -8.85 13.81
N LEU A 85 -22.25 -9.60 14.87
CA LEU A 85 -21.42 -9.14 15.99
C LEU A 85 -19.97 -8.87 15.56
N VAL A 86 -19.43 -9.64 14.61
CA VAL A 86 -18.10 -9.40 14.02
C VAL A 86 -18.08 -8.02 13.37
N VAL A 87 -19.10 -7.68 12.58
CA VAL A 87 -19.21 -6.39 11.90
C VAL A 87 -19.42 -5.25 12.91
N SER A 88 -20.35 -5.40 13.86
CA SER A 88 -20.65 -4.32 14.82
C SER A 88 -19.48 -4.03 15.76
N ASP A 89 -18.79 -5.07 16.23
CA ASP A 89 -17.64 -4.88 17.10
C ASP A 89 -16.43 -4.35 16.32
N ALA A 90 -16.30 -4.66 15.02
CA ALA A 90 -15.28 -4.05 14.17
C ALA A 90 -15.50 -2.53 14.02
N GLY A 91 -16.75 -2.08 13.94
CA GLY A 91 -17.09 -0.65 13.99
C GLY A 91 -16.68 0.01 15.31
N LYS A 92 -16.97 -0.61 16.45
CA LYS A 92 -16.52 -0.12 17.77
C LYS A 92 -14.99 -0.07 17.86
N LEU A 93 -14.33 -1.13 17.38
CA LEU A 93 -12.87 -1.25 17.33
C LEU A 93 -12.28 -0.09 16.54
N LEU A 94 -12.80 0.16 15.34
CA LEU A 94 -12.37 1.26 14.47
C LEU A 94 -12.50 2.63 15.17
N VAL A 95 -13.68 2.92 15.74
CA VAL A 95 -13.94 4.19 16.45
C VAL A 95 -13.01 4.37 17.64
N ARG A 96 -12.75 3.32 18.42
CA ARG A 96 -11.86 3.41 19.59
C ARG A 96 -10.38 3.52 19.26
N MET A 97 -10.02 3.45 17.97
CA MET A 97 -8.67 3.74 17.49
C MET A 97 -8.58 5.13 16.85
N SER A 98 -9.64 5.94 16.86
CA SER A 98 -9.64 7.25 16.18
C SER A 98 -8.69 8.27 16.79
N HIS A 99 -8.27 8.11 18.06
CA HIS A 99 -7.20 8.90 18.67
C HIS A 99 -5.83 8.69 18.00
N ARG A 100 -5.69 7.68 17.14
CA ARG A 100 -4.51 7.46 16.29
C ARG A 100 -4.66 8.02 14.87
N GLY A 101 -5.84 8.52 14.50
CA GLY A 101 -6.12 9.14 13.20
C GLY A 101 -5.99 10.66 13.26
N ALA A 102 -5.73 11.30 12.11
CA ALA A 102 -5.75 12.75 12.02
C ALA A 102 -7.17 13.20 11.66
N LYS A 103 -7.56 14.39 12.14
CA LYS A 103 -8.82 15.04 11.75
C LYS A 103 -8.61 16.53 11.56
N GLU A 104 -9.18 17.06 10.49
CA GLU A 104 -9.27 18.50 10.24
C GLU A 104 -10.77 18.84 10.13
N GLY A 105 -11.37 19.30 11.24
CA GLY A 105 -12.81 19.54 11.30
C GLY A 105 -13.62 18.26 11.07
N GLN A 106 -14.37 18.20 9.97
CA GLN A 106 -15.19 17.04 9.54
C GLN A 106 -14.50 16.16 8.49
N ASP A 107 -13.32 16.55 8.00
CA ASP A 107 -12.54 15.77 7.05
C ASP A 107 -11.62 14.79 7.82
N GLY A 108 -11.61 13.54 7.37
CA GLY A 108 -10.71 12.50 7.89
C GLY A 108 -9.80 11.96 6.78
N ASP A 109 -8.65 11.41 7.15
CA ASP A 109 -7.64 10.98 6.17
C ASP A 109 -7.96 9.65 5.49
N GLY A 110 -8.89 8.87 6.06
CA GLY A 110 -9.36 7.61 5.50
C GLY A 110 -9.72 6.57 6.56
N ALA A 111 -10.86 5.92 6.35
CA ALA A 111 -11.31 4.79 7.16
C ALA A 111 -11.95 3.73 6.28
N GLY A 112 -11.89 2.48 6.73
CA GLY A 112 -12.50 1.39 6.00
C GLY A 112 -12.60 0.09 6.76
N ILE A 113 -13.36 -0.83 6.17
CA ILE A 113 -13.60 -2.19 6.63
C ILE A 113 -13.58 -3.15 5.44
N LEU A 114 -12.90 -4.28 5.60
CA LEU A 114 -12.91 -5.42 4.69
C LEU A 114 -13.68 -6.53 5.37
N LEU A 115 -14.62 -7.11 4.65
CA LEU A 115 -15.49 -8.18 5.11
C LEU A 115 -15.35 -9.40 4.22
N GLY A 116 -15.57 -10.58 4.77
CA GLY A 116 -15.97 -11.74 3.97
C GLY A 116 -17.33 -11.48 3.33
N ILE A 117 -17.58 -11.98 2.12
CA ILE A 117 -18.82 -11.65 1.38
C ILE A 117 -20.07 -11.95 2.22
N PRO A 118 -20.91 -10.95 2.49
CA PRO A 118 -22.17 -11.09 3.23
C PRO A 118 -23.26 -11.60 2.28
N HIS A 119 -23.23 -12.91 2.00
CA HIS A 119 -24.06 -13.53 0.97
C HIS A 119 -25.56 -13.27 1.12
N ASP A 120 -26.10 -13.45 2.33
CA ASP A 120 -27.53 -13.30 2.60
C ASP A 120 -28.00 -11.85 2.41
N PHE A 121 -27.19 -10.89 2.87
CA PHE A 121 -27.42 -9.47 2.63
C PHE A 121 -27.42 -9.14 1.14
N PHE A 122 -26.42 -9.61 0.38
CA PHE A 122 -26.37 -9.37 -1.06
C PHE A 122 -27.56 -9.97 -1.79
N ARG A 123 -27.98 -11.19 -1.48
CA ARG A 123 -29.22 -11.76 -2.03
C ARG A 123 -30.43 -10.88 -1.73
N LYS A 124 -30.55 -10.40 -0.48
CA LYS A 124 -31.63 -9.50 -0.06
C LYS A 124 -31.61 -8.19 -0.84
N VAL A 125 -30.47 -7.57 -1.11
CA VAL A 125 -30.43 -6.25 -1.78
C VAL A 125 -30.47 -6.32 -3.31
N THR A 126 -30.16 -7.47 -3.93
CA THR A 126 -30.16 -7.59 -5.40
C THR A 126 -31.40 -8.29 -5.97
N HIS A 127 -32.22 -8.97 -5.15
CA HIS A 127 -33.30 -9.85 -5.65
C HIS A 127 -34.32 -9.20 -6.61
N TRP A 128 -34.52 -7.88 -6.55
CA TRP A 128 -35.43 -7.18 -7.46
C TRP A 128 -34.81 -6.92 -8.85
N SER A 129 -33.48 -7.00 -8.97
CA SER A 129 -32.73 -6.66 -10.18
C SER A 129 -32.14 -7.89 -10.86
N PHE A 130 -31.58 -8.82 -10.09
CA PHE A 130 -30.99 -10.07 -10.60
C PHE A 130 -30.80 -11.09 -9.47
N THR A 131 -30.82 -12.36 -9.84
CA THR A 131 -30.60 -13.47 -8.91
C THR A 131 -29.10 -13.75 -8.75
N LEU A 132 -28.67 -14.03 -7.52
CA LEU A 132 -27.28 -14.40 -7.22
C LEU A 132 -27.13 -15.91 -7.10
N PRO A 133 -26.09 -16.49 -7.73
CA PRO A 133 -25.65 -17.85 -7.45
C PRO A 133 -25.24 -18.06 -5.98
N GLU A 134 -25.00 -19.31 -5.59
CA GLU A 134 -24.50 -19.66 -4.26
C GLU A 134 -23.19 -18.93 -3.91
N ARG A 135 -22.93 -18.77 -2.60
CA ARG A 135 -21.69 -18.19 -2.09
C ARG A 135 -20.45 -18.81 -2.76
N GLY A 136 -19.55 -17.95 -3.24
CA GLY A 136 -18.31 -18.36 -3.92
C GLY A 136 -18.44 -18.60 -5.42
N LYS A 137 -19.67 -18.67 -5.97
CA LYS A 137 -19.92 -18.81 -7.42
C LYS A 137 -20.16 -17.48 -8.15
N TYR A 138 -20.16 -16.37 -7.42
CA TYR A 138 -20.22 -15.02 -7.96
C TYR A 138 -19.14 -14.14 -7.34
N GLY A 139 -18.70 -13.13 -8.09
CA GLY A 139 -17.78 -12.08 -7.66
C GLY A 139 -18.49 -10.73 -7.53
N VAL A 140 -17.99 -9.88 -6.64
CA VAL A 140 -18.46 -8.51 -6.44
C VAL A 140 -17.30 -7.55 -6.64
N GLY A 141 -17.47 -6.60 -7.54
CA GLY A 141 -16.55 -5.48 -7.76
C GLY A 141 -17.08 -4.23 -7.08
N MET A 142 -16.40 -3.73 -6.05
CA MET A 142 -16.69 -2.43 -5.43
C MET A 142 -15.89 -1.35 -6.17
N CYS A 143 -16.58 -0.46 -6.88
CA CYS A 143 -15.99 0.49 -7.80
C CYS A 143 -16.27 1.94 -7.40
N TYR A 144 -15.24 2.77 -7.50
CA TYR A 144 -15.34 4.22 -7.55
C TYR A 144 -15.34 4.65 -9.02
N LEU A 145 -16.38 5.39 -9.39
CA LEU A 145 -16.66 5.86 -10.73
C LEU A 145 -16.77 7.39 -10.76
N PRO A 146 -16.68 8.03 -11.94
CA PRO A 146 -16.94 9.46 -12.09
C PRO A 146 -18.35 9.84 -11.62
N GLN A 147 -18.48 11.04 -11.06
CA GLN A 147 -19.79 11.63 -10.70
C GLN A 147 -20.60 12.01 -11.95
N GLU A 148 -19.92 12.49 -12.99
CA GLU A 148 -20.55 12.87 -14.26
C GLU A 148 -21.09 11.63 -14.98
N GLU A 149 -22.35 11.70 -15.44
CA GLU A 149 -23.11 10.55 -15.91
C GLU A 149 -22.58 9.94 -17.21
N ALA A 150 -22.19 10.77 -18.18
CA ALA A 150 -21.67 10.26 -19.45
C ALA A 150 -20.35 9.51 -19.24
N GLN A 151 -19.41 10.10 -18.50
CA GLN A 151 -18.14 9.47 -18.13
C GLN A 151 -18.35 8.22 -17.28
N ARG A 152 -19.31 8.24 -16.35
CA ARG A 152 -19.64 7.07 -15.54
C ARG A 152 -20.11 5.91 -16.41
N ASN A 153 -21.04 6.16 -17.33
CA ASN A 153 -21.58 5.12 -18.19
C ASN A 153 -20.50 4.55 -19.11
N GLU A 154 -19.60 5.39 -19.64
CA GLU A 154 -18.43 4.95 -20.42
C GLU A 154 -17.52 4.02 -19.60
N VAL A 155 -17.21 4.39 -18.35
CA VAL A 155 -16.38 3.55 -17.46
C VAL A 155 -17.10 2.25 -17.10
N MET A 156 -18.41 2.27 -16.87
CA MET A 156 -19.21 1.06 -16.62
C MET A 156 -19.19 0.12 -17.83
N ASP A 157 -19.34 0.64 -19.05
CA ASP A 157 -19.23 -0.14 -20.29
C ASP A 157 -17.84 -0.77 -20.44
N VAL A 158 -16.76 -0.03 -20.13
CA VAL A 158 -15.39 -0.58 -20.14
C VAL A 158 -15.22 -1.72 -19.15
N ILE A 159 -15.86 -1.65 -17.97
CA ILE A 159 -15.84 -2.72 -16.97
C ILE A 159 -16.59 -3.94 -17.48
N GLU A 160 -17.80 -3.77 -18.01
CA GLU A 160 -18.59 -4.87 -18.57
C GLU A 160 -17.88 -5.55 -19.74
N ASP A 161 -17.32 -4.78 -20.66
CA ASP A 161 -16.56 -5.31 -21.79
C ASP A 161 -15.33 -6.10 -21.31
N ALA A 162 -14.65 -5.63 -20.26
CA ALA A 162 -13.55 -6.38 -19.67
C ALA A 162 -14.01 -7.69 -19.01
N VAL A 163 -15.16 -7.69 -18.32
CA VAL A 163 -15.74 -8.90 -17.72
C VAL A 163 -16.12 -9.91 -18.81
N ILE A 164 -16.85 -9.47 -19.83
CA ILE A 164 -17.29 -10.30 -20.95
C ILE A 164 -16.07 -10.86 -21.70
N ALA A 165 -15.09 -10.01 -22.03
CA ALA A 165 -13.87 -10.44 -22.72
C ALA A 165 -13.12 -11.57 -21.99
N HIS A 166 -13.26 -11.69 -20.66
CA HIS A 166 -12.64 -12.75 -19.84
C HIS A 166 -13.61 -13.90 -19.51
N GLY A 167 -14.64 -14.08 -20.34
CA GLY A 167 -15.54 -15.23 -20.27
C GLY A 167 -16.35 -15.29 -18.98
N LEU A 168 -16.57 -14.15 -18.32
CA LEU A 168 -17.50 -14.01 -17.20
C LEU A 168 -18.80 -13.39 -17.71
N ALA A 169 -19.89 -13.66 -17.00
CA ALA A 169 -21.19 -13.07 -17.26
C ALA A 169 -21.48 -11.96 -16.23
N VAL A 170 -22.03 -10.85 -16.68
CA VAL A 170 -22.49 -9.75 -15.82
C VAL A 170 -23.88 -10.12 -15.30
N LEU A 171 -24.01 -10.26 -13.98
CA LEU A 171 -25.32 -10.49 -13.35
C LEU A 171 -26.11 -9.18 -13.27
N GLY A 172 -25.42 -8.10 -12.89
CA GLY A 172 -25.96 -6.76 -12.91
C GLY A 172 -25.20 -5.79 -12.01
N TRP A 173 -25.68 -4.55 -12.01
CA TRP A 173 -25.14 -3.48 -11.18
C TRP A 173 -26.08 -3.14 -10.04
N ARG A 174 -25.50 -2.87 -8.87
CA ARG A 174 -26.13 -2.16 -7.78
C ARG A 174 -25.54 -0.75 -7.73
N ALA A 175 -26.26 0.20 -8.33
CA ALA A 175 -25.83 1.56 -8.53
C ALA A 175 -27.03 2.53 -8.46
N PRO A 176 -26.93 3.66 -7.73
CA PRO A 176 -25.86 3.98 -6.77
C PRO A 176 -25.90 3.05 -5.54
N LEU A 177 -24.75 2.93 -4.87
CA LEU A 177 -24.71 2.38 -3.51
C LEU A 177 -25.40 3.37 -2.54
N PRO A 178 -26.25 2.91 -1.60
CA PRO A 178 -26.88 3.81 -0.63
C PRO A 178 -25.82 4.36 0.35
N VAL A 179 -25.52 5.65 0.19
CA VAL A 179 -24.55 6.37 1.00
C VAL A 179 -25.09 7.71 1.50
N LYS A 180 -24.55 8.18 2.62
CA LYS A 180 -24.96 9.44 3.26
C LYS A 180 -23.93 10.55 3.07
N SER A 181 -23.84 11.11 1.87
CA SER A 181 -22.91 12.20 1.52
C SER A 181 -23.08 13.49 2.35
N THR A 182 -24.19 13.64 3.08
CA THR A 182 -24.46 14.83 3.91
C THR A 182 -23.59 14.95 5.15
N ILE A 183 -22.89 13.88 5.56
CA ILE A 183 -22.01 13.89 6.75
C ILE A 183 -20.55 14.16 6.42
N LEU A 184 -20.21 14.25 5.13
CA LEU A 184 -18.84 14.44 4.66
C LEU A 184 -18.38 15.88 4.91
N GLY A 185 -17.11 16.02 5.30
CA GLY A 185 -16.44 17.31 5.29
C GLY A 185 -16.27 17.84 3.85
N PRO A 186 -16.02 19.16 3.68
CA PRO A 186 -15.93 19.78 2.37
C PRO A 186 -14.89 19.12 1.44
N LYS A 187 -13.72 18.72 1.96
CA LYS A 187 -12.65 18.11 1.14
C LYS A 187 -13.04 16.71 0.67
N ALA A 188 -13.56 15.89 1.58
CA ALA A 188 -14.02 14.54 1.25
C ALA A 188 -15.19 14.59 0.25
N LYS A 189 -16.12 15.52 0.43
CA LYS A 189 -17.28 15.72 -0.45
C LYS A 189 -16.88 16.19 -1.85
N ALA A 190 -15.92 17.11 -1.96
CA ALA A 190 -15.45 17.62 -3.26
C ALA A 190 -14.85 16.53 -4.15
N THR A 191 -14.29 15.48 -3.55
CA THR A 191 -13.64 14.36 -4.24
C THR A 191 -14.43 13.05 -4.14
N GLU A 192 -15.69 13.11 -3.66
CA GLU A 192 -16.53 11.94 -3.48
C GLU A 192 -16.78 11.23 -4.82
N PRO A 193 -16.44 9.94 -4.96
CA PRO A 193 -16.72 9.19 -6.18
C PRO A 193 -18.18 8.72 -6.22
N PHE A 194 -18.67 8.42 -7.41
CA PHE A 194 -19.90 7.63 -7.54
C PHE A 194 -19.57 6.17 -7.19
N ILE A 195 -20.19 5.63 -6.14
CA ILE A 195 -19.90 4.28 -5.66
C ILE A 195 -20.93 3.29 -6.23
N ALA A 196 -20.43 2.23 -6.86
CA ALA A 196 -21.25 1.18 -7.46
C ALA A 196 -20.66 -0.22 -7.22
N GLN A 197 -21.54 -1.22 -7.21
CA GLN A 197 -21.15 -2.63 -7.16
C GLN A 197 -21.54 -3.35 -8.45
N ILE A 198 -20.60 -4.04 -9.09
CA ILE A 198 -20.87 -4.96 -10.19
C ILE A 198 -20.84 -6.41 -9.68
N PHE A 199 -21.83 -7.21 -10.09
CA PHE A 199 -21.91 -8.62 -9.76
C PHE A 199 -21.68 -9.45 -11.02
N VAL A 200 -20.82 -10.45 -10.92
CA VAL A 200 -20.41 -11.29 -12.05
C VAL A 200 -20.34 -12.76 -11.66
N SER A 201 -20.49 -13.67 -12.61
CA SER A 201 -20.34 -15.11 -12.37
C SER A 201 -19.66 -15.80 -13.54
N MET A 202 -19.27 -17.06 -13.35
CA MET A 202 -18.99 -17.92 -14.48
C MET A 202 -20.31 -18.25 -15.18
N PRO A 203 -20.34 -18.34 -16.53
CA PRO A 203 -21.57 -18.70 -17.26
C PRO A 203 -22.17 -20.04 -16.83
N LYS A 204 -21.33 -21.02 -16.46
CA LYS A 204 -21.75 -22.35 -16.00
C LYS A 204 -22.46 -22.35 -14.64
N ASP A 205 -22.25 -21.30 -13.84
CA ASP A 205 -22.77 -21.19 -12.48
C ASP A 205 -24.11 -20.43 -12.43
N GLN A 206 -24.64 -20.02 -13.60
CA GLN A 206 -25.98 -19.48 -13.76
C GLN A 206 -27.00 -20.60 -13.98
N THR A 207 -28.16 -20.52 -13.35
CA THR A 207 -29.31 -21.35 -13.71
C THR A 207 -29.86 -20.97 -15.10
N PRO A 208 -30.60 -21.85 -15.79
CA PRO A 208 -31.21 -21.51 -17.08
C PRO A 208 -32.14 -20.29 -17.03
N GLU A 209 -32.78 -20.06 -15.88
CA GLU A 209 -33.62 -18.89 -15.61
C GLU A 209 -32.75 -17.62 -15.41
N GLU A 210 -31.68 -17.71 -14.62
CA GLU A 210 -30.70 -16.62 -14.44
C GLU A 210 -30.01 -16.19 -15.75
N ALA A 211 -29.68 -17.15 -16.61
CA ALA A 211 -29.03 -16.88 -17.90
C ALA A 211 -29.96 -16.15 -18.90
N GLN A 212 -31.28 -16.26 -18.72
CA GLN A 212 -32.28 -15.55 -19.54
C GLN A 212 -32.55 -14.12 -19.05
N GLU A 213 -32.39 -13.86 -17.75
CA GLU A 213 -32.60 -12.55 -17.13
C GLU A 213 -31.36 -11.63 -17.14
N SER A 214 -30.16 -12.18 -17.39
CA SER A 214 -28.91 -11.39 -17.44
C SER A 214 -28.99 -10.28 -18.50
N PRO A 215 -28.87 -8.99 -18.11
CA PRO A 215 -29.10 -7.84 -19.02
C PRO A 215 -28.14 -7.75 -20.22
N SER A 216 -27.01 -8.48 -20.24
CA SER A 216 -25.88 -8.18 -21.12
C SER A 216 -25.54 -9.25 -22.17
N THR A 217 -26.32 -10.32 -22.34
CA THR A 217 -26.07 -11.28 -23.44
C THR A 217 -26.45 -10.71 -24.82
N THR A 218 -26.92 -9.47 -24.88
CA THR A 218 -27.24 -8.74 -26.12
C THR A 218 -25.97 -8.30 -26.85
N LYS A 219 -25.39 -9.21 -27.64
CA LYS A 219 -24.59 -8.94 -28.86
C LYS A 219 -23.63 -7.73 -28.83
N ARG A 220 -22.92 -7.44 -27.74
CA ARG A 220 -21.70 -6.62 -27.87
C ARG A 220 -20.65 -7.51 -28.53
N HIS A 221 -20.18 -7.11 -29.72
CA HIS A 221 -19.07 -7.78 -30.40
C HIS A 221 -17.77 -7.46 -29.66
N VAL A 222 -17.62 -8.01 -28.45
CA VAL A 222 -16.37 -7.92 -27.69
C VAL A 222 -15.46 -9.05 -28.18
N ALA A 223 -14.22 -8.73 -28.51
CA ALA A 223 -13.22 -9.74 -28.80
C ALA A 223 -12.97 -10.57 -27.53
N MET A 224 -13.48 -11.79 -27.51
CA MET A 224 -13.31 -12.71 -26.40
C MET A 224 -11.86 -13.18 -26.34
N VAL A 225 -11.27 -13.16 -25.15
CA VAL A 225 -10.04 -13.91 -24.90
C VAL A 225 -10.37 -15.39 -25.05
N ASP A 226 -9.49 -16.15 -25.70
CA ASP A 226 -9.70 -17.59 -25.90
C ASP A 226 -10.02 -18.26 -24.55
N PRO A 227 -11.21 -18.87 -24.38
CA PRO A 227 -11.58 -19.57 -23.16
C PRO A 227 -10.61 -20.67 -22.73
N SER A 228 -9.87 -21.25 -23.68
CA SER A 228 -8.84 -22.25 -23.39
C SER A 228 -7.65 -21.66 -22.63
N SER A 229 -7.40 -20.35 -22.75
CA SER A 229 -6.31 -19.62 -22.08
C SER A 229 -6.67 -19.09 -20.69
N LEU A 230 -7.95 -19.03 -20.34
CA LEU A 230 -8.41 -18.40 -19.10
C LEU A 230 -8.38 -19.39 -17.91
N PRO A 231 -8.02 -18.92 -16.70
CA PRO A 231 -7.99 -19.77 -15.51
C PRO A 231 -9.39 -20.27 -15.15
N ASP A 232 -9.53 -21.46 -14.57
CA ASP A 232 -10.85 -21.98 -14.14
C ASP A 232 -11.34 -21.38 -12.82
N ASP A 233 -10.45 -20.72 -12.08
CA ASP A 233 -10.72 -20.08 -10.80
C ASP A 233 -11.28 -18.66 -10.98
N LEU A 234 -12.48 -18.42 -10.43
CA LEU A 234 -13.16 -17.12 -10.50
C LEU A 234 -12.31 -16.02 -9.86
N GLU A 235 -11.73 -16.26 -8.70
CA GLU A 235 -10.87 -15.29 -7.99
C GLU A 235 -9.71 -14.78 -8.85
N THR A 236 -9.03 -15.69 -9.54
CA THR A 236 -7.93 -15.34 -10.44
C THR A 236 -8.42 -14.56 -11.66
N ARG A 237 -9.59 -14.91 -12.24
CA ARG A 237 -10.18 -14.10 -13.34
C ARG A 237 -10.50 -12.68 -12.89
N LEU A 238 -11.10 -12.50 -11.71
CA LEU A 238 -11.43 -11.18 -11.16
C LEU A 238 -10.17 -10.33 -10.94
N PHE A 239 -9.09 -10.93 -10.43
CA PHE A 239 -7.78 -10.30 -10.31
C PHE A 239 -7.26 -9.81 -11.68
N VAL A 240 -7.28 -10.68 -12.69
CA VAL A 240 -6.82 -10.36 -14.06
C VAL A 240 -7.62 -9.19 -14.64
N ILE A 241 -8.95 -9.23 -14.54
CA ILE A 241 -9.84 -8.17 -15.01
C ILE A 241 -9.49 -6.86 -14.32
N ARG A 242 -9.34 -6.86 -12.99
CA ARG A 242 -9.00 -5.66 -12.22
C ARG A 242 -7.65 -5.06 -12.65
N LYS A 243 -6.60 -5.89 -12.82
CA LYS A 243 -5.28 -5.41 -13.28
C LYS A 243 -5.34 -4.79 -14.68
N LYS A 244 -6.14 -5.36 -15.58
CA LYS A 244 -6.36 -4.78 -16.92
C LYS A 244 -7.15 -3.48 -16.88
N LEU A 245 -8.17 -3.39 -16.02
CA LEU A 245 -8.96 -2.17 -15.85
C LEU A 245 -8.13 -1.00 -15.31
N ALA A 246 -7.25 -1.26 -14.33
CA ALA A 246 -6.36 -0.24 -13.76
C ALA A 246 -5.45 0.43 -14.80
N LYS A 247 -5.13 -0.27 -15.91
CA LYS A 247 -4.34 0.29 -17.01
C LYS A 247 -5.18 1.05 -18.04
N LYS A 248 -6.43 0.62 -18.25
CA LYS A 248 -7.28 1.14 -19.32
C LYS A 248 -7.86 2.52 -19.01
N THR A 249 -8.15 2.81 -17.74
CA THR A 249 -8.77 4.06 -17.35
C THR A 249 -8.25 4.57 -16.01
N LYS A 250 -7.95 5.87 -15.94
CA LYS A 250 -7.55 6.56 -14.71
C LYS A 250 -8.74 7.07 -13.88
N ASN A 251 -9.94 7.01 -14.46
CA ASN A 251 -11.19 7.48 -13.88
C ASN A 251 -11.93 6.38 -13.09
N LEU A 252 -11.25 5.27 -12.81
CA LEU A 252 -11.78 4.11 -12.10
C LEU A 252 -10.82 3.74 -10.97
N TYR A 253 -11.39 3.45 -9.80
CA TYR A 253 -10.67 2.70 -8.78
C TYR A 253 -11.52 1.54 -8.28
N VAL A 254 -10.99 0.32 -8.39
CA VAL A 254 -11.66 -0.90 -7.91
C VAL A 254 -11.14 -1.20 -6.51
N CYS A 255 -11.94 -0.95 -5.48
CA CYS A 255 -11.59 -1.17 -4.08
C CYS A 255 -11.32 -2.65 -3.81
N SER A 256 -12.23 -3.51 -4.30
CA SER A 256 -12.13 -4.97 -4.23
C SER A 256 -12.85 -5.56 -5.44
N PHE A 257 -12.34 -6.66 -6.00
CA PHE A 257 -13.07 -7.45 -6.99
C PHE A 257 -12.84 -8.94 -6.71
N SER A 258 -13.75 -9.55 -5.96
CA SER A 258 -13.54 -10.87 -5.36
C SER A 258 -14.88 -11.60 -5.15
N SER A 259 -14.84 -12.93 -5.13
CA SER A 259 -15.90 -13.84 -4.71
C SER A 259 -15.80 -14.26 -3.24
N ARG A 260 -14.84 -13.71 -2.48
CA ARG A 260 -14.57 -14.05 -1.09
C ARG A 260 -14.65 -12.84 -0.15
N THR A 261 -14.18 -11.67 -0.59
CA THR A 261 -14.10 -10.47 0.23
C THR A 261 -14.67 -9.23 -0.45
N VAL A 262 -15.12 -8.26 0.34
CA VAL A 262 -15.57 -6.94 -0.13
C VAL A 262 -15.03 -5.84 0.78
N VAL A 263 -14.65 -4.70 0.21
CA VAL A 263 -14.08 -3.56 0.95
C VAL A 263 -15.03 -2.36 0.89
N TYR A 264 -15.40 -1.85 2.06
CA TYR A 264 -16.11 -0.58 2.24
C TYR A 264 -15.12 0.42 2.85
N LYS A 265 -14.72 1.43 2.10
CA LYS A 265 -13.77 2.43 2.57
C LYS A 265 -14.07 3.78 1.94
N GLY A 266 -13.40 4.81 2.43
CA GLY A 266 -13.46 6.13 1.83
C GLY A 266 -12.64 7.12 2.63
N GLN A 267 -12.63 8.36 2.15
CA GLN A 267 -12.07 9.47 2.89
C GLN A 267 -13.01 9.89 4.02
N LEU A 268 -12.95 9.15 5.10
CA LEU A 268 -13.88 9.22 6.22
C LEU A 268 -13.10 9.25 7.53
N GLN A 269 -13.64 9.95 8.53
CA GLN A 269 -13.29 9.72 9.93
C GLN A 269 -13.74 8.32 10.34
N ALA A 270 -13.07 7.75 11.35
CA ALA A 270 -13.35 6.41 11.83
C ALA A 270 -14.83 6.24 12.25
N GLU A 271 -15.39 7.29 12.85
CA GLU A 271 -16.78 7.43 13.30
C GLU A 271 -17.79 7.55 12.16
N GLN A 272 -17.37 8.07 11.01
CA GLN A 272 -18.25 8.30 9.86
C GLN A 272 -18.51 7.01 9.07
N LEU A 273 -17.63 6.01 9.11
CA LEU A 273 -17.69 4.83 8.23
C LEU A 273 -19.07 4.15 8.23
N PHE A 274 -19.56 3.79 9.42
CA PHE A 274 -20.86 3.12 9.58
C PHE A 274 -22.04 4.04 9.30
N ALA A 275 -21.89 5.35 9.51
CA ALA A 275 -22.92 6.33 9.23
C ALA A 275 -22.99 6.73 7.75
N TYR A 276 -21.90 6.54 7.00
CA TYR A 276 -21.79 6.87 5.59
C TYR A 276 -22.33 5.74 4.71
N PHE A 277 -22.00 4.48 5.00
CA PHE A 277 -22.50 3.32 4.26
C PHE A 277 -23.70 2.69 4.95
N ASP A 278 -24.90 2.89 4.41
CA ASP A 278 -26.15 2.37 4.98
C ASP A 278 -26.12 0.83 5.12
N ASP A 279 -25.45 0.15 4.19
CA ASP A 279 -25.22 -1.30 4.22
C ASP A 279 -24.66 -1.78 5.56
N LEU A 280 -23.67 -1.07 6.12
CA LEU A 280 -22.98 -1.47 7.35
C LEU A 280 -23.86 -1.38 8.60
N MET A 281 -25.01 -0.69 8.49
CA MET A 281 -26.02 -0.60 9.54
C MET A 281 -27.07 -1.72 9.45
N ASP A 282 -27.22 -2.38 8.31
CA ASP A 282 -28.18 -3.49 8.14
C ASP A 282 -27.83 -4.68 9.07
N GLU A 283 -28.85 -5.31 9.66
CA GLU A 283 -28.69 -6.44 10.58
C GLU A 283 -28.34 -7.74 9.86
N ASP A 284 -28.75 -7.88 8.59
CA ASP A 284 -28.47 -9.05 7.75
C ASP A 284 -27.05 -9.02 7.17
N LEU A 285 -26.36 -7.88 7.27
CA LEU A 285 -24.96 -7.77 6.88
C LEU A 285 -24.06 -8.44 7.93
N THR A 286 -23.84 -9.73 7.72
CA THR A 286 -23.03 -10.60 8.57
C THR A 286 -21.72 -10.98 7.89
N SER A 287 -20.68 -11.22 8.70
CA SER A 287 -19.41 -11.70 8.17
C SER A 287 -18.66 -12.56 9.18
N TYR A 288 -17.84 -13.49 8.71
CA TYR A 288 -16.93 -14.28 9.54
C TYR A 288 -15.59 -13.56 9.78
N ILE A 289 -15.28 -12.51 9.01
CA ILE A 289 -14.09 -11.65 9.18
C ILE A 289 -14.43 -10.18 9.02
N ALA A 290 -13.72 -9.34 9.76
CA ALA A 290 -13.69 -7.91 9.58
C ALA A 290 -12.29 -7.36 9.86
N LEU A 291 -11.62 -6.82 8.84
CA LEU A 291 -10.39 -6.04 9.00
C LEU A 291 -10.74 -4.57 8.91
N VAL A 292 -10.31 -3.77 9.88
CA VAL A 292 -10.59 -2.33 9.92
C VAL A 292 -9.30 -1.54 9.99
N HIS A 293 -9.33 -0.35 9.40
CA HIS A 293 -8.20 0.55 9.41
C HIS A 293 -8.65 2.01 9.50
N SER A 294 -7.95 2.80 10.30
CA SER A 294 -8.02 4.27 10.31
C SER A 294 -6.65 4.85 9.99
N ARG A 295 -6.60 5.73 8.98
CA ARG A 295 -5.39 6.36 8.46
C ARG A 295 -5.09 7.67 9.20
N PHE A 296 -3.82 7.95 9.44
CA PHE A 296 -3.26 9.27 9.73
C PHE A 296 -2.24 9.54 8.63
N SER A 297 -2.43 10.63 7.88
CA SER A 297 -1.51 11.07 6.85
C SER A 297 -0.79 12.34 7.30
N THR A 298 0.45 12.51 6.85
CA THR A 298 1.17 13.77 7.04
C THR A 298 0.70 14.89 6.11
N ASN A 299 -0.28 14.62 5.22
CA ASN A 299 -0.78 15.58 4.23
C ASN A 299 -2.27 15.84 4.39
N THR A 300 -2.70 17.05 4.01
CA THR A 300 -4.10 17.50 4.04
C THR A 300 -4.86 17.24 2.73
N PHE A 301 -4.25 16.52 1.77
CA PHE A 301 -4.84 16.32 0.44
C PHE A 301 -5.79 15.10 0.39
N PRO A 302 -7.05 15.31 -0.02
CA PRO A 302 -8.07 14.27 -0.05
C PRO A 302 -7.79 13.17 -1.08
N SER A 303 -7.94 11.90 -0.70
CA SER A 303 -7.86 10.77 -1.65
C SER A 303 -8.61 9.54 -1.15
N TRP A 304 -9.76 9.26 -1.76
CA TRP A 304 -10.60 8.10 -1.47
C TRP A 304 -9.89 6.75 -1.70
N PRO A 305 -9.15 6.54 -2.81
CA PRO A 305 -8.44 5.28 -3.06
C PRO A 305 -7.40 4.88 -2.01
N ARG A 306 -6.80 5.88 -1.33
CA ARG A 306 -5.70 5.68 -0.36
C ARG A 306 -6.16 5.21 1.00
N ALA A 307 -7.45 5.34 1.31
CA ALA A 307 -8.01 4.70 2.50
C ALA A 307 -7.71 3.20 2.47
N GLN A 308 -7.54 2.61 3.64
CA GLN A 308 -7.39 1.16 3.81
C GLN A 308 -8.65 0.60 4.47
N PRO A 309 -8.94 -0.70 4.38
CA PRO A 309 -8.12 -1.80 3.84
C PRO A 309 -7.81 -1.72 2.33
N PHE A 310 -6.73 -2.38 1.91
CA PHE A 310 -6.53 -2.74 0.51
C PHE A 310 -7.14 -4.12 0.22
N ARG A 311 -6.68 -4.83 -0.81
CA ARG A 311 -7.37 -6.02 -1.34
C ARG A 311 -7.05 -7.25 -0.51
N MET A 312 -5.81 -7.34 -0.06
CA MET A 312 -5.29 -8.47 0.72
C MET A 312 -4.92 -8.04 2.14
N LEU A 313 -4.58 -6.77 2.38
CA LEU A 313 -4.03 -6.35 3.67
C LEU A 313 -4.46 -4.97 4.19
N CYS A 314 -4.22 -4.79 5.48
CA CYS A 314 -4.14 -3.51 6.18
C CYS A 314 -2.77 -3.39 6.83
N HIS A 315 -2.17 -2.21 6.75
CA HIS A 315 -0.83 -1.94 7.24
C HIS A 315 -0.84 -0.76 8.21
N ASN A 316 -0.39 -1.02 9.45
CA ASN A 316 -0.04 0.01 10.40
C ASN A 316 1.48 0.15 10.43
N GLY A 317 2.01 1.23 9.88
CA GLY A 317 3.45 1.30 9.74
C GLY A 317 3.91 2.17 8.59
N GLU A 318 5.22 2.13 8.36
CA GLU A 318 5.87 2.77 7.23
C GLU A 318 6.95 1.82 6.69
N ILE A 319 6.95 1.57 5.39
CA ILE A 319 7.99 0.78 4.72
C ILE A 319 9.12 1.71 4.30
N ASN A 320 10.19 1.77 5.11
CA ASN A 320 11.31 2.68 4.87
C ASN A 320 12.21 2.25 3.69
N THR A 321 12.10 1.01 3.22
CA THR A 321 12.81 0.50 2.03
C THR A 321 12.01 0.64 0.74
N VAL A 322 10.81 1.26 0.76
CA VAL A 322 9.85 1.23 -0.37
C VAL A 322 10.43 1.68 -1.70
N SER A 323 11.28 2.71 -1.72
CA SER A 323 11.90 3.21 -2.96
C SER A 323 12.80 2.14 -3.60
N GLY A 324 13.63 1.45 -2.80
CA GLY A 324 14.45 0.35 -3.26
C GLY A 324 13.58 -0.82 -3.74
N ASN A 325 12.57 -1.18 -2.97
CA ASN A 325 11.68 -2.31 -3.30
C ASN A 325 10.92 -2.08 -4.61
N ARG A 326 10.42 -0.85 -4.85
CA ARG A 326 9.76 -0.47 -6.11
C ARG A 326 10.69 -0.66 -7.32
N HIS A 327 11.93 -0.22 -7.19
CA HIS A 327 12.92 -0.40 -8.26
C HIS A 327 13.25 -1.87 -8.51
N TRP A 328 13.35 -2.69 -7.45
CA TRP A 328 13.60 -4.12 -7.58
C TRP A 328 12.43 -4.87 -8.18
N VAL A 329 11.19 -4.57 -7.78
CA VAL A 329 9.98 -5.13 -8.41
C VAL A 329 9.97 -4.79 -9.90
N LYS A 330 10.16 -3.51 -10.26
CA LYS A 330 10.25 -3.08 -11.66
C LYS A 330 11.36 -3.77 -12.44
N ALA A 331 12.53 -3.97 -11.83
CA ALA A 331 13.63 -4.72 -12.45
C ALA A 331 13.29 -6.21 -12.63
N ARG A 332 12.47 -6.79 -11.75
CA ARG A 332 12.03 -8.19 -11.86
C ARG A 332 10.98 -8.37 -12.93
N GLU A 333 10.09 -7.40 -13.13
CA GLU A 333 9.06 -7.44 -14.20
C GLU A 333 9.69 -7.79 -15.57
N SER A 334 10.82 -7.15 -15.91
CA SER A 334 11.53 -7.42 -17.19
C SER A 334 12.10 -8.83 -17.28
N THR A 335 12.57 -9.40 -16.15
CA THR A 335 13.08 -10.78 -16.10
C THR A 335 11.97 -11.83 -16.02
N MET A 336 10.83 -11.50 -15.40
CA MET A 336 9.67 -12.38 -15.31
C MET A 336 9.03 -12.61 -16.67
N GLY A 337 9.08 -11.62 -17.57
CA GLY A 337 8.71 -11.79 -18.98
C GLY A 337 9.49 -12.92 -19.69
N SER A 338 10.69 -13.25 -19.20
CA SER A 338 11.60 -14.26 -19.78
C SER A 338 11.54 -15.64 -19.09
N ILE A 339 11.00 -15.75 -17.86
CA ILE A 339 11.05 -16.98 -17.05
C ILE A 339 9.69 -17.70 -16.97
N SER A 340 9.65 -18.87 -17.63
CA SER A 340 8.73 -20.01 -17.49
C SER A 340 7.22 -19.72 -17.53
N LYS A 341 6.75 -19.47 -18.76
CA LYS A 341 5.61 -20.05 -19.51
C LYS A 341 4.90 -21.34 -19.01
N HIS A 342 5.26 -21.94 -17.86
CA HIS A 342 4.79 -23.29 -17.51
C HIS A 342 4.11 -23.38 -16.14
N ARG A 343 4.04 -22.31 -15.34
CA ARG A 343 3.58 -22.42 -13.94
C ARG A 343 2.87 -21.20 -13.35
N VAL A 344 2.46 -20.22 -14.16
CA VAL A 344 1.74 -19.07 -13.63
C VAL A 344 0.23 -19.33 -13.77
N PRO A 345 -0.54 -19.42 -12.67
CA PRO A 345 -1.97 -19.79 -12.71
C PRO A 345 -2.86 -18.71 -13.34
N PHE A 346 -2.28 -17.66 -13.93
CA PHE A 346 -3.00 -16.66 -14.72
C PHE A 346 -3.49 -17.21 -16.06
N PHE A 347 -2.90 -18.32 -16.54
CA PHE A 347 -3.29 -19.00 -17.78
C PHE A 347 -3.34 -20.53 -17.57
N LYS A 348 -4.12 -21.24 -18.38
CA LYS A 348 -4.11 -22.72 -18.39
C LYS A 348 -2.86 -23.26 -19.09
N GLU A 349 -2.37 -24.42 -18.63
CA GLU A 349 -1.27 -25.15 -19.27
C GLU A 349 -1.61 -25.44 -20.75
N GLY A 350 -0.74 -25.02 -21.67
CA GLY A 350 -0.84 -25.34 -23.10
C GLY A 350 -1.58 -24.32 -23.98
N ALA A 351 -2.23 -23.30 -23.41
CA ALA A 351 -2.90 -22.24 -24.18
C ALA A 351 -1.94 -21.25 -24.86
N GLU A 352 -0.63 -21.48 -24.71
CA GLU A 352 0.44 -20.59 -25.17
C GLU A 352 0.99 -20.98 -26.55
N ALA A 353 0.67 -22.17 -27.06
CA ALA A 353 1.15 -22.65 -28.36
C ALA A 353 0.55 -21.87 -29.55
N GLU A 354 -0.58 -21.18 -29.36
CA GLU A 354 -1.22 -20.37 -30.41
C GLU A 354 -0.81 -18.88 -30.36
N ALA A 355 -0.31 -18.40 -29.22
CA ALA A 355 0.19 -17.02 -29.08
C ALA A 355 1.59 -16.83 -29.73
N GLU A 356 2.34 -17.92 -29.97
CA GLU A 356 3.61 -17.88 -30.72
C GLU A 356 3.45 -17.46 -32.19
N HIS A 357 2.22 -17.44 -32.73
CA HIS A 357 1.94 -17.06 -34.11
C HIS A 357 1.32 -15.67 -34.30
N GLN A 358 1.07 -14.91 -33.23
CA GLN A 358 0.74 -13.49 -33.34
C GLN A 358 2.02 -12.66 -33.12
N ALA A 359 2.40 -11.91 -34.16
CA ALA A 359 3.63 -11.14 -34.26
C ALA A 359 3.66 -9.88 -33.37
N ASP A 360 3.29 -10.01 -32.10
CA ASP A 360 3.48 -8.98 -31.08
C ASP A 360 4.39 -9.52 -29.98
N ASP A 361 5.52 -8.86 -29.77
CA ASP A 361 6.69 -9.28 -28.98
C ASP A 361 6.42 -9.25 -27.45
N SER A 362 5.15 -9.34 -27.04
CA SER A 362 4.70 -9.17 -25.65
C SER A 362 4.41 -10.50 -24.96
N SER A 363 4.95 -10.67 -23.77
CA SER A 363 4.68 -11.83 -22.90
C SER A 363 3.22 -11.79 -22.43
N PRO A 364 2.52 -12.93 -22.26
CA PRO A 364 1.23 -12.97 -21.59
C PRO A 364 1.24 -12.30 -20.20
N LEU A 365 2.42 -12.22 -19.57
CA LEU A 365 2.65 -11.54 -18.30
C LEU A 365 2.66 -10.01 -18.40
N ASP A 366 2.89 -9.43 -19.58
CA ASP A 366 2.91 -7.97 -19.80
C ASP A 366 1.55 -7.34 -19.49
N ALA A 367 0.48 -8.13 -19.61
CA ALA A 367 -0.87 -7.74 -19.17
C ALA A 367 -0.93 -7.39 -17.67
N PHE A 368 -0.03 -7.89 -16.84
CA PHE A 368 0.01 -7.67 -15.39
C PHE A 368 1.02 -6.60 -14.95
N PHE A 369 1.90 -6.13 -15.85
CA PHE A 369 2.94 -5.15 -15.54
C PHE A 369 2.54 -3.70 -15.91
N PRO A 370 2.73 -2.71 -15.04
CA PRO A 370 3.46 -2.83 -13.78
C PRO A 370 2.62 -3.49 -12.68
N VAL A 371 3.29 -4.31 -11.86
CA VAL A 371 2.71 -4.94 -10.66
C VAL A 371 2.27 -3.85 -9.71
N ASP A 372 3.18 -2.90 -9.44
CA ASP A 372 2.87 -1.67 -8.73
C ASP A 372 2.10 -0.73 -9.67
N GLU A 373 0.89 -0.33 -9.30
CA GLU A 373 0.05 0.59 -10.08
C GLU A 373 0.57 2.05 -10.07
N SER A 374 1.85 2.22 -9.69
CA SER A 374 2.79 3.33 -9.89
C SER A 374 2.51 4.66 -9.17
N ILE A 375 1.43 4.77 -8.40
CA ILE A 375 1.05 6.02 -7.71
C ILE A 375 0.38 5.75 -6.33
N GLY A 376 0.69 4.61 -5.71
CA GLY A 376 0.13 4.22 -4.40
C GLY A 376 0.95 4.70 -3.20
N SER A 377 0.37 4.65 -2.00
CA SER A 377 1.16 4.67 -0.76
C SER A 377 2.08 3.45 -0.69
N ASP A 378 3.04 3.46 0.23
CA ASP A 378 3.91 2.31 0.51
C ASP A 378 3.13 1.01 0.74
N SER A 379 2.02 1.13 1.45
CA SER A 379 1.08 0.09 1.85
C SER A 379 0.28 -0.43 0.65
N ALA A 380 -0.09 0.45 -0.27
CA ALA A 380 -0.75 0.06 -1.53
C ALA A 380 0.20 -0.74 -2.43
N THR A 381 1.47 -0.32 -2.50
CA THR A 381 2.48 -1.06 -3.26
C THR A 381 2.73 -2.44 -2.61
N LEU A 382 2.82 -2.51 -1.28
CA LEU A 382 2.93 -3.78 -0.56
C LEU A 382 1.75 -4.72 -0.88
N ASP A 383 0.52 -4.21 -0.85
CA ASP A 383 -0.69 -4.98 -1.21
C ASP A 383 -0.63 -5.52 -2.64
N ASN A 384 -0.28 -4.68 -3.61
CA ASN A 384 -0.16 -5.07 -5.02
C ASN A 384 0.85 -6.22 -5.22
N VAL A 385 2.00 -6.14 -4.54
CA VAL A 385 3.06 -7.16 -4.62
C VAL A 385 2.62 -8.45 -3.94
N VAL A 386 2.03 -8.38 -2.74
CA VAL A 386 1.53 -9.55 -2.00
C VAL A 386 0.45 -10.25 -2.80
N GLU A 387 -0.52 -9.50 -3.34
CA GLU A 387 -1.59 -10.06 -4.15
C GLU A 387 -1.06 -10.70 -5.42
N PHE A 388 -0.12 -10.06 -6.13
CA PHE A 388 0.49 -10.63 -7.33
C PHE A 388 1.25 -11.93 -7.04
N LEU A 389 2.04 -11.99 -5.97
CA LEU A 389 2.76 -13.21 -5.58
C LEU A 389 1.80 -14.33 -5.14
N HIS A 390 0.73 -13.98 -4.43
CA HIS A 390 -0.28 -14.95 -3.98
C HIS A 390 -1.09 -15.50 -5.14
N LYS A 391 -1.66 -14.61 -5.97
CA LYS A 391 -2.38 -15.00 -7.19
C LYS A 391 -1.47 -15.66 -8.22
N GLY A 392 -0.16 -15.44 -8.14
CA GLY A 392 0.87 -16.18 -8.88
C GLY A 392 1.12 -17.63 -8.40
N GLY A 393 0.34 -18.13 -7.44
CA GLY A 393 0.32 -19.53 -7.03
C GLY A 393 1.05 -19.85 -5.72
N ARG A 394 1.39 -18.83 -4.91
CA ARG A 394 2.00 -19.03 -3.58
C ARG A 394 0.94 -18.89 -2.50
N GLU A 395 1.00 -19.76 -1.48
CA GLU A 395 0.19 -19.61 -0.27
C GLU A 395 0.46 -18.25 0.40
N LEU A 396 -0.58 -17.60 0.92
CA LEU A 396 -0.49 -16.22 1.43
C LEU A 396 0.52 -16.11 2.58
N GLU A 397 0.51 -17.06 3.52
CA GLU A 397 1.47 -17.10 4.62
C GLU A 397 2.93 -17.19 4.13
N LYS A 398 3.20 -17.94 3.05
CA LYS A 398 4.53 -18.04 2.44
C LYS A 398 4.95 -16.72 1.82
N VAL A 399 4.02 -16.03 1.15
CA VAL A 399 4.26 -14.68 0.60
C VAL A 399 4.64 -13.72 1.72
N MET A 400 3.92 -13.74 2.85
CA MET A 400 4.23 -12.89 3.99
C MET A 400 5.62 -13.18 4.58
N LEU A 401 6.04 -14.44 4.66
CA LEU A 401 7.40 -14.79 5.11
C LEU A 401 8.51 -14.38 4.12
N MET A 402 8.19 -14.27 2.82
CA MET A 402 9.12 -13.79 1.80
C MET A 402 9.27 -12.26 1.85
N VAL A 403 8.15 -11.55 1.99
CA VAL A 403 8.08 -10.09 1.91
C VAL A 403 8.49 -9.45 3.24
N ILE A 404 8.07 -10.02 4.37
CA ILE A 404 8.39 -9.57 5.73
C ILE A 404 9.07 -10.74 6.49
N PRO A 405 10.32 -11.07 6.15
CA PRO A 405 11.03 -12.19 6.76
C PRO A 405 11.46 -11.89 8.21
N GLU A 406 11.53 -12.96 9.02
CA GLU A 406 12.13 -12.93 10.35
C GLU A 406 13.60 -12.47 10.31
N ALA A 407 14.12 -11.99 11.44
CA ALA A 407 15.56 -11.80 11.60
C ALA A 407 16.22 -13.18 11.76
N TRP A 408 16.85 -13.69 10.69
CA TRP A 408 17.31 -15.08 10.62
C TRP A 408 18.84 -15.24 10.58
N GLN A 409 19.59 -14.22 10.18
CA GLN A 409 21.01 -14.35 9.88
C GLN A 409 21.86 -14.76 11.08
N ASN A 410 21.54 -14.23 12.26
CA ASN A 410 22.30 -14.43 13.51
C ASN A 410 21.48 -15.14 14.59
N ASP A 411 20.43 -15.88 14.21
CA ASP A 411 19.60 -16.63 15.15
C ASP A 411 20.10 -18.06 15.30
N ASP A 412 20.92 -18.32 16.32
CA ASP A 412 21.46 -19.66 16.60
C ASP A 412 20.39 -20.67 17.04
N GLN A 413 19.21 -20.23 17.46
CA GLN A 413 18.11 -21.09 17.90
C GLN A 413 17.17 -21.49 16.76
N MET A 414 17.26 -20.80 15.62
CA MET A 414 16.45 -21.10 14.45
C MET A 414 16.85 -22.43 13.81
N ALA A 415 15.86 -23.28 13.51
CA ALA A 415 16.05 -24.53 12.78
C ALA A 415 16.73 -24.28 11.41
N GLU A 416 17.65 -25.17 11.03
CA GLU A 416 18.47 -25.02 9.83
C GLU A 416 17.64 -25.01 8.54
N GLU A 417 16.54 -25.77 8.49
CA GLU A 417 15.63 -25.78 7.36
C GLU A 417 14.94 -24.41 7.20
N LYS A 418 14.57 -23.77 8.32
CA LYS A 418 13.97 -22.43 8.33
C LYS A 418 15.00 -21.37 7.93
N LYS A 419 16.25 -21.46 8.42
CA LYS A 419 17.35 -20.59 7.96
C LYS A 419 17.61 -20.76 6.47
N ALA A 420 17.60 -22.00 5.97
CA ALA A 420 17.81 -22.29 4.56
C ALA A 420 16.68 -21.70 3.69
N PHE A 421 15.43 -21.79 4.14
CA PHE A 421 14.30 -21.13 3.48
C PHE A 421 14.52 -19.62 3.36
N TYR A 422 14.87 -18.94 4.45
CA TYR A 422 15.09 -17.49 4.42
C TYR A 422 16.31 -17.09 3.61
N ARG A 423 17.42 -17.82 3.74
CA ARG A 423 18.63 -17.61 2.94
C ARG A 423 18.35 -17.73 1.45
N TYR A 424 17.62 -18.76 1.05
CA TYR A 424 17.22 -18.94 -0.35
C TYR A 424 16.38 -17.77 -0.86
N HIS A 425 15.35 -17.37 -0.11
CA HIS A 425 14.47 -16.28 -0.55
C HIS A 425 15.16 -14.91 -0.50
N SER A 426 16.14 -14.70 0.38
CA SER A 426 16.94 -13.47 0.41
C SER A 426 17.75 -13.23 -0.87
N CYS A 427 18.03 -14.30 -1.64
CA CYS A 427 18.65 -14.19 -2.96
C CYS A 427 17.65 -13.79 -4.06
N LEU A 428 16.34 -13.87 -3.80
CA LEU A 428 15.28 -13.66 -4.79
C LEU A 428 14.48 -12.39 -4.53
N PHE A 429 14.28 -12.05 -3.27
CA PHE A 429 13.37 -11.00 -2.85
C PHE A 429 13.91 -10.28 -1.62
N GLU A 430 14.07 -8.97 -1.74
CA GLU A 430 14.52 -8.10 -0.67
C GLU A 430 13.40 -7.85 0.35
N PRO A 431 13.72 -7.72 1.66
CA PRO A 431 12.74 -7.43 2.69
C PRO A 431 12.06 -6.07 2.51
N TRP A 432 10.75 -6.04 2.70
CA TRP A 432 9.97 -4.82 2.83
C TRP A 432 10.02 -4.41 4.30
N ASP A 433 11.03 -3.61 4.63
CA ASP A 433 11.42 -3.30 6.00
C ASP A 433 10.88 -1.94 6.46
N GLY A 434 10.86 -1.75 7.77
CA GLY A 434 10.26 -0.61 8.45
C GLY A 434 9.26 -1.04 9.51
N PRO A 435 8.82 -0.12 10.40
CA PRO A 435 7.84 -0.45 11.43
C PRO A 435 6.55 -0.93 10.78
N ALA A 436 6.09 -2.16 11.09
CA ALA A 436 4.89 -2.71 10.46
C ALA A 436 4.11 -3.63 11.41
N LEU A 437 2.80 -3.41 11.48
CA LEU A 437 1.80 -4.42 11.82
C LEU A 437 0.93 -4.62 10.58
N VAL A 438 0.98 -5.80 9.99
CA VAL A 438 0.21 -6.14 8.79
C VAL A 438 -0.82 -7.20 9.14
N ALA A 439 -2.10 -6.86 9.00
CA ALA A 439 -3.19 -7.83 9.01
C ALA A 439 -3.56 -8.16 7.56
N PHE A 440 -3.70 -9.43 7.22
CA PHE A 440 -3.89 -9.89 5.84
C PHE A 440 -4.92 -11.01 5.74
N THR A 441 -5.55 -11.15 4.57
CA THR A 441 -6.55 -12.19 4.28
C THR A 441 -6.68 -12.44 2.79
N ASP A 442 -6.95 -13.68 2.40
CA ASP A 442 -7.43 -14.08 1.06
C ASP A 442 -8.91 -14.54 1.09
N GLY A 443 -9.59 -14.32 2.21
CA GLY A 443 -10.93 -14.82 2.53
C GLY A 443 -10.99 -16.29 2.96
N LYS A 444 -9.93 -17.08 2.76
CA LYS A 444 -9.83 -18.47 3.28
C LYS A 444 -9.06 -18.54 4.59
N LYS A 445 -8.09 -17.65 4.74
CA LYS A 445 -7.27 -17.48 5.93
C LYS A 445 -7.21 -16.00 6.27
N VAL A 446 -7.10 -15.70 7.55
CA VAL A 446 -6.76 -14.36 8.03
C VAL A 446 -5.56 -14.48 8.95
N GLY A 447 -4.62 -13.55 8.84
CA GLY A 447 -3.44 -13.56 9.68
C GLY A 447 -2.94 -12.17 9.99
N ALA A 448 -1.94 -12.13 10.86
CA ALA A 448 -1.20 -10.93 11.16
C ALA A 448 0.27 -11.23 11.46
N VAL A 449 1.13 -10.33 10.99
CA VAL A 449 2.57 -10.35 11.24
C VAL A 449 3.04 -8.97 11.69
N LEU A 450 4.14 -8.96 12.43
CA LEU A 450 4.92 -7.76 12.70
C LEU A 450 6.16 -7.72 11.82
N ASP A 451 6.75 -6.54 11.67
CA ASP A 451 8.10 -6.40 11.15
C ASP A 451 9.11 -7.20 11.99
N ARG A 452 10.30 -7.42 11.42
CA ARG A 452 11.37 -8.22 12.03
C ARG A 452 11.81 -7.74 13.41
N ASN A 453 11.61 -6.46 13.74
CA ASN A 453 11.98 -5.85 15.00
C ASN A 453 10.76 -5.66 15.94
N GLY A 454 9.54 -5.90 15.43
CA GLY A 454 8.28 -5.68 16.15
C GLY A 454 8.11 -4.26 16.65
N LEU A 455 8.32 -3.28 15.78
CA LEU A 455 8.28 -1.85 16.10
C LEU A 455 6.85 -1.32 16.26
N ARG A 456 5.84 -2.10 15.89
CA ARG A 456 4.41 -1.79 16.08
C ARG A 456 3.74 -2.77 17.04
N PRO A 457 2.81 -2.31 17.89
CA PRO A 457 2.12 -3.17 18.83
C PRO A 457 1.04 -4.01 18.11
N GLY A 458 0.94 -5.29 18.45
CA GLY A 458 -0.19 -6.15 18.06
C GLY A 458 -0.65 -6.98 19.24
N ARG A 459 -1.91 -6.81 19.67
CA ARG A 459 -2.51 -7.49 20.84
C ARG A 459 -3.74 -8.25 20.38
N PHE A 460 -3.91 -9.48 20.86
CA PHE A 460 -5.08 -10.29 20.49
C PHE A 460 -5.74 -10.95 21.69
N TRP A 461 -7.06 -11.08 21.61
CA TRP A 461 -7.91 -11.73 22.60
C TRP A 461 -8.68 -12.84 21.90
N ILE A 462 -8.83 -13.97 22.58
CA ILE A 462 -9.70 -15.07 22.15
C ILE A 462 -10.82 -15.16 23.16
N THR A 463 -12.06 -15.15 22.69
CA THR A 463 -13.25 -15.21 23.53
C THR A 463 -13.86 -16.60 23.56
N GLU A 464 -14.77 -16.85 24.50
CA GLU A 464 -15.50 -18.13 24.61
C GLU A 464 -16.46 -18.39 23.43
N ASP A 465 -16.88 -17.35 22.71
CA ASP A 465 -17.65 -17.47 21.46
C ASP A 465 -16.76 -17.60 20.22
N ASP A 466 -15.52 -18.07 20.41
CA ASP A 466 -14.52 -18.39 19.39
C ASP A 466 -14.14 -17.21 18.46
N ARG A 467 -14.33 -15.97 18.93
CA ARG A 467 -13.83 -14.80 18.20
C ARG A 467 -12.40 -14.50 18.58
N LEU A 468 -11.59 -14.25 17.56
CA LEU A 468 -10.27 -13.64 17.71
C LEU A 468 -10.39 -12.15 17.42
N ILE A 469 -9.96 -11.32 18.36
CA ILE A 469 -9.97 -9.86 18.25
C ILE A 469 -8.52 -9.40 18.37
N LEU A 470 -7.94 -8.95 17.25
CA LEU A 470 -6.61 -8.38 17.13
C LEU A 470 -6.73 -6.87 16.94
N ALA A 471 -5.91 -6.10 17.64
CA ALA A 471 -5.77 -4.67 17.39
C ALA A 471 -4.38 -4.16 17.79
N SER A 472 -4.06 -2.95 17.36
CA SER A 472 -2.86 -2.22 17.82
C SER A 472 -2.90 -1.90 19.32
N GLU A 473 -4.08 -1.92 19.95
CA GLU A 473 -4.30 -1.61 21.36
C GLU A 473 -5.22 -2.62 22.07
N VAL A 474 -5.32 -2.51 23.40
CA VAL A 474 -6.27 -3.27 24.22
C VAL A 474 -7.47 -2.38 24.61
N GLY A 475 -8.62 -2.97 24.93
CA GLY A 475 -9.82 -2.21 25.34
C GLY A 475 -10.66 -1.67 24.17
N VAL A 476 -10.34 -2.08 22.94
CA VAL A 476 -11.01 -1.64 21.70
C VAL A 476 -12.39 -2.26 21.49
N VAL A 477 -12.75 -3.31 22.24
CA VAL A 477 -14.08 -3.93 22.22
C VAL A 477 -14.49 -4.26 23.65
N ASP A 478 -15.77 -4.07 23.97
CA ASP A 478 -16.32 -4.43 25.28
C ASP A 478 -16.54 -5.94 25.36
N ILE A 479 -15.71 -6.60 26.16
CA ILE A 479 -15.79 -8.04 26.40
C ILE A 479 -15.79 -8.26 27.91
N LEU A 480 -16.80 -8.98 28.39
CA LEU A 480 -16.85 -9.38 29.80
C LEU A 480 -15.59 -10.22 30.12
N PRO A 481 -14.86 -9.92 31.21
CA PRO A 481 -13.61 -10.62 31.53
C PRO A 481 -13.74 -12.15 31.60
N GLU A 482 -14.89 -12.63 32.08
CA GLU A 482 -15.27 -14.05 32.17
C GLU A 482 -15.43 -14.72 30.80
N ARG A 483 -15.75 -13.97 29.74
CA ARG A 483 -15.84 -14.50 28.36
C ARG A 483 -14.49 -14.52 27.64
N VAL A 484 -13.39 -14.17 28.29
CA VAL A 484 -12.05 -14.16 27.67
C VAL A 484 -11.35 -15.48 27.94
N LYS A 485 -11.18 -16.28 26.88
CA LYS A 485 -10.50 -17.57 26.90
C LYS A 485 -8.97 -17.41 26.93
N ALA A 486 -8.42 -16.46 26.17
CA ALA A 486 -6.99 -16.19 26.15
C ALA A 486 -6.68 -14.73 25.75
N LYS A 487 -5.52 -14.24 26.18
CA LYS A 487 -4.94 -12.95 25.76
C LYS A 487 -3.49 -13.16 25.35
N GLY A 488 -3.06 -12.47 24.30
CA GLY A 488 -1.70 -12.56 23.80
C GLY A 488 -1.23 -11.29 23.12
N ARG A 489 0.02 -11.32 22.68
CA ARG A 489 0.62 -10.30 21.84
C ARG A 489 1.35 -10.96 20.67
N LEU A 490 1.36 -10.30 19.53
CA LEU A 490 2.26 -10.63 18.45
C LEU A 490 3.69 -10.32 18.90
N MET A 491 4.61 -11.21 18.54
CA MET A 491 6.04 -11.06 18.81
C MET A 491 6.75 -10.84 17.47
N PRO A 492 7.89 -10.11 17.44
CA PRO A 492 8.71 -10.01 16.25
C PRO A 492 8.94 -11.38 15.64
N GLY A 493 8.75 -11.46 14.33
CA GLY A 493 8.92 -12.70 13.59
C GLY A 493 7.82 -13.74 13.74
N ARG A 494 6.88 -13.67 14.70
CA ARG A 494 5.78 -14.65 14.81
C ARG A 494 4.56 -14.24 13.99
N MET A 495 3.87 -15.23 13.42
CA MET A 495 2.63 -15.09 12.67
C MET A 495 1.46 -15.61 13.50
N LEU A 496 0.39 -14.82 13.54
CA LEU A 496 -0.93 -15.30 13.93
C LEU A 496 -1.69 -15.63 12.66
N LEU A 497 -2.27 -16.84 12.57
CA LEU A 497 -2.99 -17.29 11.38
C LEU A 497 -4.22 -18.10 11.79
N ILE A 498 -5.37 -17.77 11.22
CA ILE A 498 -6.60 -18.56 11.31
C ILE A 498 -6.86 -19.12 9.92
N ASP A 499 -7.10 -20.43 9.88
CA ASP A 499 -7.50 -21.14 8.68
C ASP A 499 -8.99 -21.49 8.83
N PHE A 500 -9.86 -20.84 8.04
CA PHE A 500 -11.31 -21.04 8.13
C PHE A 500 -11.76 -22.38 7.57
N GLU A 501 -10.99 -22.97 6.64
CA GLU A 501 -11.25 -24.30 6.11
C GLU A 501 -10.95 -25.36 7.18
N LYS A 502 -9.85 -25.21 7.91
CA LYS A 502 -9.48 -26.08 9.05
C LYS A 502 -10.17 -25.71 10.36
N LYS A 503 -10.83 -24.55 10.41
CA LYS A 503 -11.58 -24.03 11.57
C LYS A 503 -10.74 -23.90 12.84
N GLN A 504 -9.48 -23.51 12.71
CA GLN A 504 -8.53 -23.43 13.82
C GLN A 504 -7.53 -22.29 13.68
N ILE A 505 -6.93 -21.89 14.80
CA ILE A 505 -5.75 -21.04 14.82
C ILE A 505 -4.54 -21.94 14.56
N ALA A 506 -3.79 -21.65 13.50
CA ALA A 506 -2.61 -22.40 13.14
C ALA A 506 -1.43 -22.05 14.06
N GLN A 507 -0.61 -23.06 14.39
CA GLN A 507 0.60 -22.85 15.18
C GLN A 507 1.71 -22.27 14.29
N ASP A 508 2.31 -21.17 14.73
CA ASP A 508 3.33 -20.43 13.99
C ASP A 508 4.49 -21.32 13.51
N ASP A 509 5.05 -22.11 14.43
CA ASP A 509 6.20 -22.97 14.14
C ASP A 509 5.84 -24.11 13.17
N GLU A 510 4.62 -24.66 13.26
CA GLU A 510 4.14 -25.69 12.34
C GLU A 510 3.96 -25.15 10.92
N VAL A 511 3.34 -23.98 10.78
CA VAL A 511 3.13 -23.31 9.49
C VAL A 511 4.46 -23.03 8.81
N LYS A 512 5.40 -22.43 9.55
CA LYS A 512 6.71 -22.05 9.01
C LYS A 512 7.58 -23.24 8.68
N MET A 513 7.59 -24.27 9.52
CA MET A 513 8.35 -25.48 9.22
C MET A 513 7.76 -26.23 8.03
N ALA A 514 6.44 -26.30 7.88
CA ALA A 514 5.83 -26.88 6.69
C ALA A 514 6.26 -26.15 5.41
N ILE A 515 6.32 -24.80 5.43
CA ILE A 515 6.80 -23.99 4.31
C ILE A 515 8.30 -24.21 4.07
N ALA A 516 9.11 -24.23 5.13
CA ALA A 516 10.55 -24.43 5.04
C ALA A 516 10.93 -25.82 4.51
N LEU A 517 10.06 -26.81 4.69
CA LEU A 517 10.24 -28.20 4.21
C LEU A 517 9.61 -28.46 2.84
N GLU A 518 8.88 -27.50 2.25
CA GLU A 518 8.20 -27.68 0.96
C GLU A 518 9.18 -28.00 -0.18
N ARG A 519 10.41 -27.49 -0.09
CA ARG A 519 11.48 -27.67 -1.07
C ARG A 519 12.81 -27.89 -0.37
N PRO A 520 13.79 -28.55 -1.03
CA PRO A 520 15.11 -28.80 -0.45
C PRO A 520 16.01 -27.55 -0.52
N TYR A 521 15.60 -26.46 0.13
CA TYR A 521 16.28 -25.15 0.06
C TYR A 521 17.75 -25.22 0.45
N GLY A 522 18.07 -25.95 1.53
CA GLY A 522 19.45 -26.10 2.01
C GLY A 522 20.35 -26.76 0.97
N ARG A 523 19.85 -27.83 0.34
CA ARG A 523 20.56 -28.53 -0.73
C ARG A 523 20.81 -27.62 -1.94
N TRP A 524 19.83 -26.82 -2.34
CA TRP A 524 20.01 -25.88 -3.46
C TRP A 524 21.07 -24.83 -3.16
N ILE A 525 21.10 -24.29 -1.94
CA ILE A 525 22.12 -23.33 -1.53
C ILE A 525 23.49 -24.00 -1.55
N GLU A 526 23.62 -25.20 -0.97
CA GLU A 526 24.90 -25.92 -0.93
C GLU A 526 25.43 -26.27 -2.33
N GLU A 527 24.57 -26.72 -3.23
CA GLU A 527 24.97 -27.15 -4.58
C GLU A 527 25.20 -25.98 -5.56
N LYS A 528 24.56 -24.82 -5.34
CA LYS A 528 24.51 -23.73 -6.35
C LYS A 528 25.05 -22.39 -5.88
N ALA A 529 25.13 -22.12 -4.58
CA ALA A 529 25.65 -20.86 -4.08
C ALA A 529 27.17 -20.93 -3.85
N PHE A 530 27.88 -19.92 -4.34
CA PHE A 530 29.31 -19.75 -4.10
C PHE A 530 29.52 -18.66 -3.04
N PHE A 531 30.20 -19.02 -1.95
CA PHE A 531 30.51 -18.11 -0.86
C PHE A 531 31.96 -17.65 -0.97
N LEU A 532 32.18 -16.33 -0.91
CA LEU A 532 33.49 -15.73 -1.12
C LEU A 532 34.55 -16.32 -0.19
N GLU A 533 34.17 -16.63 1.05
CA GLU A 533 35.02 -17.22 2.08
C GLU A 533 35.52 -18.63 1.71
N LYS A 534 34.84 -19.32 0.80
CA LYS A 534 35.23 -20.65 0.29
C LYS A 534 36.10 -20.57 -0.98
N ILE A 535 36.07 -19.45 -1.70
CA ILE A 535 36.73 -19.30 -3.02
C ILE A 535 37.90 -18.31 -2.99
N ALA A 536 37.96 -17.43 -2.00
CA ALA A 536 39.03 -16.47 -1.82
C ALA A 536 39.57 -16.52 -0.39
N ARG A 537 40.87 -16.35 -0.27
CA ARG A 537 41.53 -16.11 1.03
C ARG A 537 42.07 -14.68 1.08
N PRO A 538 42.19 -14.09 2.26
CA PRO A 538 42.98 -12.87 2.42
C PRO A 538 44.39 -13.08 1.89
N LEU A 539 44.88 -12.10 1.14
CA LEU A 539 46.28 -12.05 0.70
C LEU A 539 47.17 -11.67 1.88
N SER A 540 48.37 -12.23 1.94
CA SER A 540 49.43 -11.77 2.84
C SER A 540 49.92 -10.37 2.45
N GLU A 541 50.57 -9.67 3.38
CA GLU A 541 51.17 -8.36 3.08
C GLU A 541 52.17 -8.42 1.93
N GLU A 542 52.95 -9.50 1.83
CA GLU A 542 53.88 -9.67 0.72
C GLU A 542 53.15 -9.84 -0.63
N GLU A 543 52.07 -10.62 -0.66
CA GLU A 543 51.24 -10.80 -1.86
C GLU A 543 50.61 -9.47 -2.31
N ILE A 544 50.08 -8.68 -1.38
CA ILE A 544 49.50 -7.36 -1.67
C ILE A 544 50.54 -6.42 -2.27
N LYS A 545 51.75 -6.37 -1.70
CA LYS A 545 52.84 -5.51 -2.18
C LYS A 545 53.29 -5.89 -3.58
N VAL A 546 53.40 -7.19 -3.87
CA VAL A 546 53.78 -7.72 -5.18
C VAL A 546 52.70 -7.44 -6.22
N GLU A 547 51.42 -7.66 -5.87
CA GLU A 547 50.30 -7.54 -6.81
C GLU A 547 49.99 -6.08 -7.16
N LEU A 548 50.04 -5.17 -6.19
CA LEU A 548 49.68 -3.76 -6.42
C LEU A 548 50.80 -2.92 -7.05
N GLN A 549 52.03 -3.48 -7.20
CA GLN A 549 53.20 -2.78 -7.76
C GLN A 549 53.33 -1.33 -7.26
N LEU A 550 53.19 -1.15 -5.95
CA LEU A 550 53.03 0.17 -5.34
C LEU A 550 54.32 0.98 -5.48
N ASP A 551 54.32 1.94 -6.40
CA ASP A 551 55.29 3.04 -6.49
C ASP A 551 54.72 4.25 -5.75
N ASP A 552 55.42 4.71 -4.72
CA ASP A 552 55.03 5.85 -3.87
C ASP A 552 54.67 7.09 -4.70
N LYS A 553 55.38 7.34 -5.80
CA LYS A 553 55.12 8.49 -6.66
C LYS A 553 53.77 8.37 -7.37
N LYS A 554 53.44 7.19 -7.91
CA LYS A 554 52.16 6.92 -8.56
C LYS A 554 51.01 6.91 -7.55
N MET A 555 51.24 6.35 -6.35
CA MET A 555 50.26 6.38 -5.27
C MET A 555 49.90 7.82 -4.90
N MET A 556 50.89 8.66 -4.63
CA MET A 556 50.67 10.06 -4.26
C MET A 556 49.99 10.86 -5.38
N GLN A 557 50.32 10.59 -6.65
CA GLN A 557 49.63 11.19 -7.80
C GLN A 557 48.15 10.80 -7.83
N ARG A 558 47.83 9.52 -7.64
CA ARG A 558 46.43 9.04 -7.59
C ARG A 558 45.66 9.64 -6.42
N MET A 559 46.26 9.66 -5.22
CA MET A 559 45.64 10.26 -4.03
C MET A 559 45.26 11.72 -4.28
N LYS A 560 46.18 12.52 -4.87
CA LYS A 560 45.89 13.90 -5.26
C LYS A 560 44.78 14.01 -6.31
N MET A 561 44.81 13.16 -7.33
CA MET A 561 43.81 13.14 -8.40
C MET A 561 42.38 12.88 -7.86
N PHE A 562 42.25 12.03 -6.84
CA PHE A 562 40.97 11.73 -6.19
C PHE A 562 40.65 12.65 -4.98
N GLY A 563 41.44 13.71 -4.76
CA GLY A 563 41.16 14.70 -3.72
C GLY A 563 41.39 14.21 -2.28
N PHE A 564 42.29 13.23 -2.09
CA PHE A 564 42.80 12.86 -0.77
C PHE A 564 43.78 13.93 -0.29
N THR A 565 43.53 14.44 0.91
CA THR A 565 44.42 15.35 1.63
C THR A 565 45.14 14.59 2.73
N TRP A 566 46.26 15.14 3.20
CA TRP A 566 46.95 14.59 4.38
C TRP A 566 45.99 14.45 5.58
N GLU A 567 45.15 15.47 5.80
CA GLU A 567 44.12 15.48 6.84
C GLU A 567 43.13 14.32 6.70
N LYS A 568 42.58 14.06 5.50
CA LYS A 568 41.67 12.91 5.28
C LYS A 568 42.35 11.58 5.59
N VAL A 569 43.62 11.44 5.24
CA VAL A 569 44.38 10.21 5.50
C VAL A 569 44.64 10.04 7.00
N GLU A 570 45.12 11.08 7.66
CA GLU A 570 45.50 11.03 9.08
C GLU A 570 44.28 11.00 10.01
N MET A 571 43.25 11.79 9.72
CA MET A 571 42.09 11.96 10.59
C MET A 571 40.94 10.99 10.29
N LEU A 572 40.79 10.51 9.05
CA LEU A 572 39.69 9.59 8.68
C LEU A 572 40.19 8.17 8.43
N LEU A 573 41.13 7.98 7.51
CA LEU A 573 41.60 6.63 7.11
C LEU A 573 42.45 5.94 8.17
N ALA A 574 43.42 6.63 8.77
CA ALA A 574 44.32 6.01 9.74
C ALA A 574 43.59 5.50 11.00
N PRO A 575 42.56 6.19 11.55
CA PRO A 575 41.72 5.64 12.61
C PRO A 575 40.95 4.39 12.18
N MET A 576 40.35 4.38 10.98
CA MET A 576 39.67 3.19 10.43
C MET A 576 40.61 1.99 10.37
N ALA A 577 41.82 2.18 9.86
CA ALA A 577 42.83 1.13 9.77
C ALA A 577 43.30 0.62 11.15
N LYS A 578 43.46 1.53 12.12
CA LYS A 578 43.99 1.19 13.46
C LYS A 578 42.95 0.59 14.40
N ARG A 579 41.68 1.00 14.29
CA ARG A 579 40.62 0.70 15.28
C ARG A 579 39.47 -0.12 14.70
N ALA A 580 39.43 -0.35 13.39
CA ALA A 580 38.27 -0.93 12.71
C ALA A 580 36.96 -0.17 13.01
N ALA A 581 37.07 1.15 13.21
CA ALA A 581 35.97 2.04 13.52
C ALA A 581 36.19 3.39 12.81
N GLU A 582 35.10 4.06 12.43
CA GLU A 582 35.19 5.39 11.83
C GLU A 582 35.76 6.44 12.80
N ALA A 583 36.23 7.55 12.23
CA ALA A 583 36.77 8.64 13.03
C ALA A 583 35.65 9.40 13.73
N LEU A 584 35.81 9.63 15.04
CA LEU A 584 34.92 10.48 15.82
C LEU A 584 35.44 11.93 15.83
N GLY A 585 34.52 12.87 15.60
CA GLY A 585 34.76 14.31 15.68
C GLY A 585 33.67 15.01 16.49
N SER A 586 33.82 16.32 16.71
CA SER A 586 32.85 17.16 17.41
C SER A 586 32.73 18.52 16.72
N MET A 587 31.72 19.30 17.10
CA MET A 587 31.28 20.55 16.43
C MET A 587 30.51 20.30 15.12
N GLY A 588 29.78 21.31 14.67
CA GLY A 588 29.05 21.26 13.40
C GLY A 588 29.99 21.37 12.20
N ASN A 589 29.52 20.92 11.04
CA ASN A 589 30.23 21.09 9.78
C ASN A 589 30.07 22.54 9.30
N ASP A 590 31.13 23.34 9.41
CA ASP A 590 31.19 24.76 9.01
C ASP A 590 31.72 24.97 7.58
N ILE A 591 31.98 23.88 6.86
CA ILE A 591 32.44 23.91 5.47
C ILE A 591 31.26 24.30 4.55
N PRO A 592 31.48 25.11 3.50
CA PRO A 592 30.45 25.40 2.51
C PRO A 592 29.85 24.12 1.90
N LEU A 593 28.56 24.17 1.55
CA LEU A 593 27.92 23.12 0.75
C LEU A 593 28.74 22.86 -0.52
N ALA A 594 28.74 21.61 -1.00
CA ALA A 594 29.62 21.20 -2.09
C ALA A 594 29.45 22.07 -3.36
N CYS A 595 28.23 22.51 -3.66
CA CYS A 595 27.90 23.40 -4.77
C CYS A 595 28.38 24.86 -4.60
N LEU A 596 28.66 25.30 -3.37
CA LEU A 596 29.16 26.64 -3.05
C LEU A 596 30.67 26.66 -2.81
N SER A 597 31.32 25.50 -2.79
CA SER A 597 32.74 25.40 -2.51
C SER A 597 33.58 25.92 -3.69
N HIS A 598 34.57 26.75 -3.40
CA HIS A 598 35.60 27.15 -4.37
C HIS A 598 36.67 26.05 -4.59
N LEU A 599 36.62 24.97 -3.80
CA LEU A 599 37.54 23.84 -3.89
C LEU A 599 36.87 22.67 -4.63
N PRO A 600 37.64 21.83 -5.34
CA PRO A 600 37.10 20.61 -5.94
C PRO A 600 36.56 19.67 -4.85
N ARG A 601 35.30 19.27 -5.00
CA ARG A 601 34.61 18.35 -4.09
C ARG A 601 34.46 16.98 -4.71
N ASN A 602 34.39 15.95 -3.87
CA ASN A 602 34.10 14.60 -4.36
C ASN A 602 32.61 14.52 -4.74
N PRO A 603 32.22 13.81 -5.81
CA PRO A 603 30.81 13.57 -6.10
C PRO A 603 29.98 13.09 -4.89
N ALA A 604 30.56 12.31 -3.98
CA ALA A 604 29.91 11.87 -2.75
C ALA A 604 29.47 13.03 -1.83
N ASP A 605 30.16 14.18 -1.85
CA ASP A 605 29.82 15.35 -1.02
C ASP A 605 28.49 16.01 -1.44
N TYR A 606 27.96 15.67 -2.61
CA TYR A 606 26.66 16.17 -3.11
C TYR A 606 25.48 15.30 -2.64
N PHE A 607 25.76 14.12 -2.07
CA PHE A 607 24.74 13.20 -1.60
C PHE A 607 24.70 13.24 -0.06
N ALA A 608 23.58 13.72 0.48
CA ALA A 608 23.30 13.62 1.91
C ALA A 608 22.71 12.24 2.23
N GLN A 609 23.19 11.61 3.30
CA GLN A 609 22.55 10.40 3.82
C GLN A 609 21.18 10.76 4.38
N LEU A 610 20.15 10.06 3.93
CA LEU A 610 18.83 10.18 4.51
C LEU A 610 18.82 9.47 5.87
N PHE A 611 18.05 10.01 6.81
CA PHE A 611 17.82 9.39 8.11
C PHE A 611 16.33 9.42 8.44
N ALA A 612 15.86 8.42 9.17
CA ALA A 612 14.50 8.39 9.65
C ALA A 612 14.35 9.39 10.80
N GLN A 613 13.55 10.42 10.58
CA GLN A 613 13.05 11.29 11.64
C GLN A 613 11.53 11.06 11.73
N VAL A 614 11.01 11.02 12.96
CA VAL A 614 9.57 11.01 13.19
C VAL A 614 8.97 12.19 12.42
N GLY A 615 8.06 11.92 11.48
CA GLY A 615 7.19 12.96 10.95
C GLY A 615 6.45 13.54 12.15
N GLY A 616 6.78 14.77 12.54
CA GLY A 616 6.45 15.30 13.86
C GLY A 616 4.95 15.37 14.11
N GLY A 617 4.40 14.33 14.73
CA GLY A 617 3.18 14.42 15.53
C GLY A 617 3.57 14.83 16.95
N GLY A 618 3.90 16.13 17.11
CA GLY A 618 4.27 16.72 18.39
C GLY A 618 3.69 18.12 18.48
N GLY A 619 2.53 18.23 19.13
CA GLY A 619 1.77 19.45 19.38
C GLY A 619 0.37 19.11 19.82
#